data_AF-A0A3C1HD58-F1
#
_entry.id   AF-A0A3C1HD58-F1
#
_cell.length_a   1.000
_cell.length_b   1.000
_cell.length_c   1.000
_cell.angle_alpha   90.00
_cell.angle_beta   90.00
_cell.angle_gamma   90.00
#
_symmetry.space_group_name_H-M   'P 1'
#
loop_
_entity.id
_entity.type
_entity.pdbx_description
1 polymer ?
#
loop_
_entity_poly.entity_id
_entity_poly.type
_entity_poly.pdbx_seq_one_letter_code
_entity_poly.pdbx_strand_id
1 'polypeptide(L)'
;MSDLPSVALANPFDKELWGEVPFGFWALVFFTFGSVVGSFLNVCIHRMPLGQSVVSPPSHCPHCRYSIPWFLNIPLVTWVWLRGRCANCKAPISPRYFGVELLTGLAFLACWWRYGALSPGMALGYSLLMAGFVVATFIDLEHFIIPDEITLGGTIAGILGSIAIPALHG
;
A
#
# COMPACT_ATOMS: atom_id res chain seq x y z
N MET A 1 -5.03 7.33 46.01
CA MET A 1 -6.18 7.16 45.10
C MET A 1 -6.57 8.56 44.71
N SER A 2 -6.17 9.14 43.58
CA SER A 2 -6.06 8.58 42.24
C SER A 2 -5.36 9.62 41.36
N ASP A 3 -4.20 9.31 40.79
CA ASP A 3 -3.74 9.93 39.55
C ASP A 3 -3.17 8.78 38.70
N LEU A 4 -4.09 8.01 38.13
CA LEU A 4 -3.76 7.12 37.03
C LEU A 4 -3.25 8.02 35.90
N PRO A 5 -2.09 7.75 35.29
CA PRO A 5 -1.61 8.55 34.16
C PRO A 5 -2.70 8.57 33.11
N SER A 6 -2.90 9.74 32.52
CA SER A 6 -3.86 10.09 31.48
C SER A 6 -3.62 9.30 30.18
N VAL A 7 -3.70 7.97 30.23
CA VAL A 7 -3.86 7.07 29.07
C VAL A 7 -5.33 7.14 28.60
N ALA A 8 -5.90 8.34 28.63
CA ALA A 8 -7.23 8.65 28.15
C ALA A 8 -7.06 9.22 26.74
N LEU A 9 -7.23 8.34 25.75
CA LEU A 9 -7.32 8.65 24.31
C LEU A 9 -6.10 9.38 23.72
N ALA A 10 -4.90 8.76 23.81
CA ALA A 10 -3.80 9.19 22.94
C ALA A 10 -4.27 9.07 21.48
N ASN A 11 -4.32 10.20 20.77
CA ASN A 11 -4.61 10.20 19.34
C ASN A 11 -3.51 9.35 18.66
N PRO A 12 -3.85 8.26 17.97
CA PRO A 12 -2.83 7.40 17.35
C PRO A 12 -2.04 8.13 16.26
N PHE A 13 -2.46 9.32 15.84
CA PHE A 13 -1.76 10.20 14.89
C PHE A 13 -1.04 11.37 15.55
N ASP A 14 -0.88 11.34 16.88
CA ASP A 14 -0.10 12.35 17.60
C ASP A 14 1.38 12.28 17.21
N LYS A 15 1.96 13.45 16.94
CA LYS A 15 3.35 13.60 16.56
C LYS A 15 4.29 13.20 17.71
N GLU A 16 3.89 13.46 18.96
CA GLU A 16 4.74 13.17 20.13
C GLU A 16 4.96 11.67 20.30
N LEU A 17 3.90 10.88 20.20
CA LEU A 17 3.95 9.41 20.27
C LEU A 17 4.88 8.81 19.20
N TRP A 18 4.82 9.33 17.97
CA TRP A 18 5.63 8.81 16.86
C TRP A 18 7.08 9.30 16.93
N GLY A 19 7.33 10.44 17.57
CA GLY A 19 8.66 11.01 17.78
C GLY A 19 9.53 10.25 18.79
N GLU A 20 8.94 9.38 19.62
CA GLU A 20 9.68 8.51 20.55
C GLU A 20 10.56 7.49 19.80
N VAL A 21 10.19 7.15 18.56
CA VAL A 21 10.88 6.17 17.74
C VAL A 21 11.68 6.89 16.64
N PRO A 22 12.88 6.41 16.27
CA PRO A 22 13.70 7.09 15.27
C PRO A 22 12.99 7.28 13.93
N PHE A 23 13.13 8.46 13.32
CA PHE A 23 12.52 8.79 12.03
C PHE A 23 12.82 7.75 10.93
N GLY A 24 14.05 7.21 10.92
CA GLY A 24 14.47 6.18 9.96
C GLY A 24 13.76 4.83 10.15
N PHE A 25 13.33 4.49 11.36
CA PHE A 25 12.53 3.28 11.60
C PHE A 25 11.17 3.40 10.91
N TRP A 26 10.49 4.53 11.08
CA TRP A 26 9.22 4.78 10.41
C TRP A 26 9.37 4.87 8.89
N ALA A 27 10.48 5.41 8.38
CA ALA A 27 10.77 5.40 6.96
C ALA A 27 10.81 3.96 6.40
N LEU A 28 11.45 3.03 7.11
CA LEU A 28 11.46 1.60 6.75
C LEU A 28 10.07 0.98 6.85
N VAL A 29 9.30 1.31 7.89
CA VAL A 29 7.91 0.83 8.05
C VAL A 29 7.04 1.30 6.89
N PHE A 30 7.10 2.56 6.50
CA PHE A 30 6.33 3.09 5.36
C PHE A 30 6.74 2.45 4.04
N PHE A 31 8.05 2.28 3.81
CA PHE A 31 8.52 1.61 2.59
C PHE A 31 8.02 0.16 2.50
N THR A 32 8.21 -0.61 3.58
CA THR A 32 7.80 -2.03 3.62
C THR A 32 6.29 -2.18 3.52
N PHE A 33 5.53 -1.36 4.25
CA PHE A 33 4.07 -1.33 4.15
C PHE A 33 3.60 -0.92 2.76
N GLY A 34 4.23 0.10 2.16
CA GLY A 34 3.94 0.53 0.79
C GLY A 34 4.21 -0.58 -0.24
N SER A 35 5.27 -1.37 -0.09
CA SER A 35 5.52 -2.52 -0.96
C SER A 35 4.49 -3.64 -0.78
N VAL A 36 4.00 -3.88 0.44
CA VAL A 36 2.90 -4.82 0.70
C VAL A 36 1.61 -4.34 0.03
N VAL A 37 1.29 -3.05 0.20
CA VAL A 37 0.15 -2.41 -0.49
C VAL A 37 0.32 -2.56 -1.99
N GLY A 38 1.50 -2.24 -2.56
CA GLY A 38 1.80 -2.40 -3.98
C GLY A 38 1.59 -3.84 -4.51
N SER A 39 1.88 -4.85 -3.69
CA SER A 39 1.59 -6.25 -4.04
C SER A 39 0.09 -6.50 -4.17
N PHE A 40 -0.72 -5.94 -3.26
CA PHE A 40 -2.18 -5.94 -3.38
C PHE A 40 -2.68 -5.12 -4.58
N LEU A 41 -2.05 -3.97 -4.88
CA LEU A 41 -2.40 -3.14 -6.05
C LEU A 41 -2.24 -3.92 -7.36
N ASN A 42 -1.23 -4.80 -7.48
CA ASN A 42 -1.11 -5.68 -8.65
C ASN A 42 -2.33 -6.61 -8.83
N VAL A 43 -2.94 -7.07 -7.74
CA VAL A 43 -4.19 -7.86 -7.80
C VAL A 43 -5.34 -6.99 -8.29
N CYS A 44 -5.48 -5.77 -7.76
CA CYS A 44 -6.50 -4.82 -8.19
C CYS A 44 -6.36 -4.46 -9.68
N ILE A 45 -5.16 -4.10 -10.12
CA ILE A 45 -4.86 -3.74 -11.51
C ILE A 45 -5.28 -4.86 -12.47
N HIS A 46 -5.01 -6.12 -12.10
CA HIS A 46 -5.33 -7.24 -12.97
C HIS A 46 -6.82 -7.64 -12.94
N ARG A 47 -7.45 -7.64 -11.76
CA ARG A 47 -8.78 -8.26 -11.56
C ARG A 47 -9.94 -7.29 -11.69
N MET A 48 -9.76 -6.04 -11.26
CA MET A 48 -10.84 -5.05 -11.21
C MET A 48 -11.39 -4.72 -12.60
N PRO A 49 -10.57 -4.49 -13.66
CA PRO A 49 -11.09 -4.25 -15.01
C PRO A 49 -11.88 -5.42 -15.59
N LEU A 50 -11.62 -6.63 -15.07
CA LEU A 50 -12.28 -7.87 -15.50
C LEU A 50 -13.52 -8.20 -14.65
N GLY A 51 -13.89 -7.36 -13.67
CA GLY A 51 -14.98 -7.63 -12.73
C GLY A 51 -14.73 -8.85 -11.84
N GLN A 52 -13.47 -9.27 -11.69
CA GLN A 52 -13.10 -10.43 -10.88
C GLN A 52 -12.93 -10.06 -9.40
N SER A 53 -13.19 -11.01 -8.51
CA SER A 53 -12.98 -10.78 -7.08
C SER A 53 -11.50 -10.57 -6.73
N VAL A 54 -11.21 -9.49 -6.01
CA VAL A 54 -9.87 -9.19 -5.47
C VAL A 54 -9.52 -10.02 -4.23
N VAL A 55 -10.51 -10.67 -3.60
CA VAL A 55 -10.34 -11.46 -2.38
C VAL A 55 -10.12 -12.95 -2.68
N SER A 56 -10.84 -13.49 -3.66
CA SER A 56 -10.81 -14.92 -3.99
C SER A 56 -10.77 -15.14 -5.51
N PRO A 57 -9.98 -16.10 -6.03
CA PRO A 57 -9.06 -17.00 -5.31
C PRO A 57 -7.77 -16.31 -4.84
N PRO A 58 -6.98 -16.91 -3.93
CA PRO A 58 -5.70 -16.36 -3.48
C PRO A 58 -4.67 -16.19 -4.62
N SER A 59 -3.44 -15.75 -4.30
CA SER A 59 -2.35 -15.61 -5.27
C SER A 59 -2.00 -16.97 -5.92
N HIS A 60 -2.08 -17.05 -7.24
CA HIS A 60 -1.69 -18.25 -8.00
C HIS A 60 -0.86 -17.88 -9.22
N CYS A 61 0.01 -18.79 -9.64
CA CYS A 61 0.73 -18.63 -10.90
C CYS A 61 -0.24 -18.69 -12.09
N PRO A 62 -0.20 -17.73 -13.04
CA PRO A 62 -1.09 -17.74 -14.21
C PRO A 62 -0.83 -18.91 -15.17
N HIS A 63 0.38 -19.48 -15.17
CA HIS A 63 0.75 -20.56 -16.10
C HIS A 63 0.41 -21.96 -15.57
N CYS A 64 0.80 -22.27 -14.32
CA CYS A 64 0.65 -23.61 -13.76
C CYS A 64 -0.43 -23.71 -12.69
N ARG A 65 -1.11 -22.60 -12.36
CA ARG A 65 -2.10 -22.50 -11.27
C ARG A 65 -1.57 -22.96 -9.91
N TYR A 66 -0.25 -23.00 -9.74
CA TYR A 66 0.39 -23.27 -8.45
C TYR A 66 -0.04 -22.21 -7.45
N SER A 67 -0.58 -22.65 -6.31
CA SER A 67 -0.94 -21.79 -5.19
C SER A 67 0.33 -21.28 -4.53
N ILE A 68 0.49 -19.96 -4.49
CA ILE A 68 1.71 -19.33 -3.99
C ILE A 68 1.58 -19.30 -2.46
N PRO A 69 2.43 -20.03 -1.71
CA PRO A 69 2.41 -19.96 -0.26
C PRO A 69 2.80 -18.55 0.21
N TRP A 70 2.30 -18.14 1.38
CA TRP A 70 2.42 -16.78 1.89
C TRP A 70 3.86 -16.26 1.95
N PHE A 71 4.85 -17.11 2.24
CA PHE A 71 6.27 -16.73 2.30
C PHE A 71 6.89 -16.45 0.93
N LEU A 72 6.27 -16.92 -0.16
CA LEU A 72 6.61 -16.54 -1.54
C LEU A 72 5.82 -15.33 -2.03
N ASN A 73 5.02 -14.71 -1.15
CA ASN A 73 4.29 -13.49 -1.45
C ASN A 73 4.94 -12.28 -0.78
N ILE A 74 6.21 -12.39 -0.36
CA ILE A 74 6.96 -11.25 0.18
C ILE A 74 7.36 -10.35 -0.99
N PRO A 75 6.85 -9.10 -1.04
CA PRO A 75 7.05 -8.18 -2.16
C PRO A 75 8.54 -7.84 -2.32
N LEU A 76 8.96 -7.57 -3.56
CA LEU A 76 10.35 -7.31 -4.00
C LEU A 76 11.30 -8.49 -3.79
N VAL A 77 11.39 -9.03 -2.58
CA VAL A 77 12.33 -10.08 -2.18
C VAL A 77 12.09 -11.36 -2.96
N THR A 78 10.83 -11.82 -3.05
CA THR A 78 10.55 -13.09 -3.72
C THR A 78 10.83 -13.01 -5.21
N TRP A 79 10.51 -11.87 -5.84
CA TRP A 79 10.78 -11.67 -7.27
C TRP A 79 12.29 -11.69 -7.55
N VAL A 80 13.09 -11.00 -6.74
CA VAL A 80 14.57 -10.99 -6.87
C VAL A 80 15.15 -12.38 -6.61
N TRP A 81 14.70 -13.07 -5.56
CA TRP A 81 15.21 -14.40 -5.21
C TRP A 81 14.89 -15.44 -6.29
N LEU A 82 13.65 -15.43 -6.81
CA LEU A 82 13.24 -16.32 -7.91
C LEU A 82 13.70 -15.83 -9.30
N ARG A 83 14.41 -14.69 -9.36
CA ARG A 83 14.89 -14.05 -10.60
C ARG A 83 13.76 -13.82 -11.63
N GLY A 84 12.61 -13.36 -11.14
CA GLY A 84 11.43 -13.09 -11.95
C GLY A 84 10.82 -14.34 -12.58
N ARG A 85 10.89 -15.50 -11.92
CA ARG A 85 10.31 -16.76 -12.41
C ARG A 85 9.44 -17.43 -11.36
N CYS A 86 8.46 -18.21 -11.79
CA CYS A 86 7.65 -19.02 -10.89
C CYS A 86 8.52 -20.08 -10.18
N ALA A 87 8.32 -20.28 -8.87
CA ALA A 87 9.03 -21.30 -8.09
C ALA A 87 8.84 -22.72 -8.65
N ASN A 88 7.61 -23.05 -9.09
CA ASN A 88 7.22 -24.37 -9.58
C ASN A 88 7.55 -24.57 -11.07
N CYS A 89 6.89 -23.83 -11.99
CA CYS A 89 7.01 -24.07 -13.43
C CYS A 89 8.14 -23.28 -14.14
N LYS A 90 8.87 -22.42 -13.42
CA LYS A 90 9.94 -21.56 -13.96
C LYS A 90 9.53 -20.59 -15.07
N ALA A 91 8.23 -20.47 -15.36
CA ALA A 91 7.70 -19.48 -16.29
C ALA A 91 8.03 -18.05 -15.80
N PRO A 92 8.31 -17.11 -16.72
CA PRO A 92 8.65 -15.74 -16.35
C PRO A 92 7.45 -15.03 -15.70
N ILE A 93 7.72 -14.25 -14.66
CA ILE A 93 6.78 -13.33 -14.01
C ILE A 93 7.09 -11.93 -14.54
N SER A 94 6.04 -11.21 -14.96
CA SER A 94 6.20 -9.87 -15.53
C SER A 94 6.97 -8.93 -14.58
N PRO A 95 7.98 -8.18 -15.06
CA PRO A 95 8.68 -7.16 -14.27
C PRO A 95 7.74 -6.07 -13.73
N ARG A 96 6.55 -5.91 -14.32
CA ARG A 96 5.51 -4.99 -13.85
C ARG A 96 5.20 -5.19 -12.36
N TYR A 97 5.12 -6.43 -11.90
CA TYR A 97 4.80 -6.74 -10.50
C TYR A 97 5.82 -6.10 -9.56
N PHE A 98 7.10 -6.31 -9.84
CA PHE A 98 8.20 -5.71 -9.09
C PHE A 98 8.19 -4.18 -9.20
N GLY A 99 7.95 -3.64 -10.40
CA GLY A 99 7.89 -2.20 -10.63
C GLY A 99 6.81 -1.51 -9.81
N VAL A 100 5.59 -2.06 -9.76
CA VAL A 100 4.47 -1.53 -8.97
C VAL A 100 4.79 -1.60 -7.47
N GLU A 101 5.29 -2.74 -6.98
CA GLU A 101 5.67 -2.90 -5.56
C GLU A 101 6.74 -1.90 -5.12
N LEU A 102 7.74 -1.67 -5.98
CA LEU A 102 8.83 -0.73 -5.71
C LEU A 102 8.33 0.71 -5.76
N LEU A 103 7.54 1.06 -6.79
CA LEU A 103 6.97 2.39 -6.95
C LEU A 103 6.09 2.76 -5.76
N THR A 104 5.19 1.87 -5.32
CA THR A 104 4.32 2.13 -4.16
C THR A 104 5.13 2.24 -2.87
N GLY A 105 6.13 1.37 -2.65
CA GLY A 105 7.04 1.48 -1.51
C GLY A 105 7.78 2.81 -1.48
N LEU A 106 8.32 3.25 -2.61
CA LEU A 106 9.01 4.55 -2.73
C LEU A 106 8.05 5.74 -2.57
N ALA A 107 6.82 5.64 -3.05
CA ALA A 107 5.81 6.68 -2.87
C ALA A 107 5.46 6.87 -1.38
N PHE A 108 5.27 5.77 -0.65
CA PHE A 108 4.98 5.81 0.79
C PHE A 108 6.18 6.36 1.58
N LEU A 109 7.38 5.93 1.22
CA LEU A 109 8.62 6.49 1.78
C LEU A 109 8.70 8.00 1.54
N ALA A 110 8.40 8.47 0.32
CA ALA A 110 8.39 9.90 -0.01
C ALA A 110 7.34 10.67 0.80
N CYS A 111 6.14 10.10 1.00
CA CYS A 111 5.12 10.68 1.87
C CYS A 111 5.60 10.81 3.32
N TRP A 112 6.24 9.77 3.88
CA TRP A 112 6.83 9.85 5.22
C TRP A 112 7.95 10.89 5.29
N TRP A 113 8.85 10.91 4.30
CA TRP A 113 9.95 11.87 4.26
C TRP A 113 9.46 13.32 4.23
N ARG A 114 8.37 13.58 3.50
CA ARG A 114 7.84 14.93 3.31
C ARG A 114 6.94 15.41 4.44
N TYR A 115 6.13 14.52 5.02
CA TYR A 115 5.04 14.87 5.94
C TYR A 115 5.16 14.22 7.32
N GLY A 116 5.95 13.15 7.49
CA GLY A 116 6.05 12.40 8.74
C GLY A 116 6.51 13.25 9.94
N ALA A 117 7.42 14.21 9.71
CA ALA A 117 7.87 15.15 10.73
C ALA A 117 6.84 16.25 11.07
N LEU A 118 5.87 16.49 10.18
CA LEU A 118 4.80 17.47 10.36
C LEU A 118 3.62 16.82 11.08
N SER A 119 3.09 15.74 10.51
CA SER A 119 2.01 14.93 11.06
C SER A 119 2.06 13.52 10.48
N PRO A 120 2.14 12.47 11.31
CA PRO A 120 2.00 11.08 10.87
C PRO A 120 0.68 10.82 10.14
N GLY A 121 -0.41 11.47 10.58
CA GLY A 121 -1.72 11.39 9.92
C GLY A 121 -1.67 11.89 8.47
N MET A 122 -1.02 13.03 8.21
CA MET A 122 -0.83 13.52 6.84
C MET A 122 -0.03 12.55 5.98
N ALA A 123 1.06 11.99 6.51
CA ALA A 123 1.87 11.02 5.78
C ALA A 123 1.04 9.78 5.37
N LEU A 124 0.20 9.26 6.26
CA LEU A 124 -0.70 8.14 5.97
C LEU A 124 -1.79 8.51 4.96
N GLY A 125 -2.43 9.67 5.13
CA GLY A 125 -3.47 10.15 4.22
C GLY A 125 -2.97 10.31 2.79
N TYR A 126 -1.80 10.94 2.61
CA TYR A 126 -1.17 11.06 1.29
C TYR A 126 -0.68 9.73 0.75
N SER A 127 -0.20 8.81 1.60
CA SER A 127 0.18 7.46 1.17
C SER A 127 -1.02 6.69 0.59
N LEU A 128 -2.19 6.77 1.24
CA LEU A 128 -3.42 6.17 0.73
C LEU A 128 -3.85 6.78 -0.61
N LEU A 129 -3.77 8.11 -0.74
CA LEU A 129 -4.04 8.79 -2.01
C LEU A 129 -3.08 8.31 -3.12
N MET A 130 -1.79 8.20 -2.82
CA MET A 130 -0.79 7.70 -3.77
C MET A 130 -1.05 6.25 -4.18
N ALA A 131 -1.49 5.38 -3.26
CA ALA A 131 -1.89 4.01 -3.61
C ALA A 131 -3.06 3.99 -4.62
N GLY A 132 -4.07 4.86 -4.40
CA GLY A 132 -5.18 5.02 -5.33
C GLY A 132 -4.74 5.48 -6.72
N PHE A 133 -3.88 6.49 -6.79
CA PHE A 133 -3.32 6.96 -8.07
C PHE A 133 -2.48 5.91 -8.77
N VAL A 134 -1.65 5.15 -8.06
CA VAL A 134 -0.88 4.07 -8.68
C VAL A 134 -1.82 3.05 -9.33
N VAL A 135 -2.85 2.55 -8.63
CA VAL A 135 -3.80 1.60 -9.25
C VAL A 135 -4.52 2.22 -10.44
N ALA A 136 -5.05 3.44 -10.28
CA ALA A 136 -5.79 4.11 -11.35
C ALA A 136 -4.92 4.31 -12.59
N THR A 137 -3.68 4.77 -12.44
CA THR A 137 -2.76 4.97 -13.57
C THR A 137 -2.45 3.66 -14.30
N PHE A 138 -2.16 2.57 -13.59
CA PHE A 138 -1.86 1.31 -14.27
C PHE A 138 -3.07 0.68 -14.95
N ILE A 139 -4.27 0.81 -14.38
CA ILE A 139 -5.50 0.36 -15.03
C ILE A 139 -5.79 1.22 -16.26
N ASP A 140 -5.67 2.54 -16.15
CA ASP A 140 -5.90 3.45 -17.27
C ASP A 140 -4.91 3.21 -18.42
N LEU A 141 -3.63 2.99 -18.13
CA LEU A 141 -2.62 2.66 -19.14
C LEU A 141 -2.90 1.34 -19.89
N GLU A 142 -3.56 0.37 -19.24
CA GLU A 142 -3.84 -0.95 -19.83
C GLU A 142 -5.21 -1.04 -20.51
N HIS A 143 -6.20 -0.32 -19.98
CA HIS A 143 -7.61 -0.48 -20.33
C HIS A 143 -8.30 0.84 -20.74
N PHE A 144 -7.66 2.00 -20.55
CA PHE A 144 -8.23 3.33 -20.78
C PHE A 144 -9.57 3.55 -20.05
N ILE A 145 -9.68 3.00 -18.83
CA ILE A 145 -10.83 3.15 -17.95
C ILE A 145 -10.37 3.49 -16.54
N ILE A 146 -11.24 4.15 -15.77
CA ILE A 146 -11.07 4.35 -14.34
C ILE A 146 -12.22 3.61 -13.63
N PRO A 147 -11.94 2.53 -12.88
CA PRO A 147 -12.97 1.78 -12.16
C PRO A 147 -13.67 2.63 -11.11
N ASP A 148 -14.99 2.49 -11.03
CA ASP A 148 -15.83 3.20 -10.05
C ASP A 148 -15.46 2.84 -8.61
N GLU A 149 -14.98 1.62 -8.36
CA GLU A 149 -14.52 1.17 -7.05
C GLU A 149 -13.38 2.04 -6.50
N ILE A 150 -12.49 2.53 -7.37
CA ILE A 150 -11.38 3.41 -6.99
C ILE A 150 -11.91 4.82 -6.75
N THR A 151 -12.74 5.33 -7.66
CA THR A 151 -13.25 6.71 -7.59
C THR A 151 -14.18 6.91 -6.39
N LEU A 152 -15.15 6.02 -6.20
CA LEU A 152 -16.09 6.07 -5.08
C LEU A 152 -15.38 5.73 -3.76
N GLY A 153 -14.56 4.68 -3.74
CA GLY A 153 -13.77 4.30 -2.57
C GLY A 153 -12.84 5.43 -2.12
N GLY A 154 -12.15 6.06 -3.07
CA GLY A 154 -11.28 7.22 -2.83
C GLY A 154 -12.05 8.44 -2.32
N THR A 155 -13.25 8.70 -2.85
CA THR A 155 -14.11 9.80 -2.38
C THR A 155 -14.51 9.60 -0.91
N ILE A 156 -14.98 8.40 -0.56
CA ILE A 156 -15.36 8.06 0.83
C ILE A 156 -14.14 8.17 1.74
N ALA A 157 -13.01 7.58 1.34
CA ALA A 157 -11.77 7.63 2.12
C ALA A 157 -11.27 9.07 2.32
N GLY A 158 -11.39 9.93 1.30
CA GLY A 158 -11.02 11.34 1.37
C GLY A 158 -11.89 12.13 2.34
N ILE A 159 -13.21 11.92 2.32
CA ILE A 159 -14.14 12.58 3.26
C ILE A 159 -13.85 12.13 4.70
N LEU A 160 -13.72 10.81 4.92
CA LEU A 160 -13.40 10.28 6.25
C LEU A 160 -12.03 10.75 6.74
N GLY A 161 -11.01 10.75 5.87
CA GLY A 161 -9.68 11.24 6.18
C GLY A 161 -9.66 12.73 6.51
N SER A 162 -10.42 13.54 5.80
CA SER A 162 -10.60 14.97 6.07
C SER A 162 -11.17 15.21 7.47
N ILE A 163 -12.17 14.44 7.88
CA ILE A 163 -12.76 14.56 9.23
C ILE A 163 -11.79 14.05 10.31
N ALA A 164 -11.12 12.93 10.05
CA ALA A 164 -10.26 12.26 11.03
C ALA A 164 -8.89 12.93 11.22
N ILE A 165 -8.40 13.67 10.22
CA ILE A 165 -7.06 14.27 10.22
C ILE A 165 -7.20 15.79 9.99
N PRO A 166 -7.47 16.58 11.05
CA PRO A 166 -7.58 18.04 10.95
C PRO A 166 -6.33 18.71 10.38
N ALA A 167 -5.17 18.07 10.52
CA ALA A 167 -3.91 18.54 9.95
C ALA A 167 -3.92 18.65 8.42
N LEU A 168 -4.90 18.05 7.72
CA LEU A 168 -5.06 18.19 6.27
C LEU A 168 -5.65 19.55 5.85
N HIS A 169 -6.21 20.34 6.77
CA HIS A 169 -6.90 21.59 6.44
C HIS A 169 -6.01 22.85 6.39
N GLY A 170 -4.72 22.74 6.76
CA GLY A 170 -3.75 23.84 6.74
C GLY A 170 -3.59 24.56 8.08
#